data_AF-A0A940U7C5-F1
#
_entry.id   AF-A0A940U7C5-F1
#
_cell.length_a   1.000
_cell.length_b   1.000
_cell.length_c   1.000
_cell.angle_alpha   90.00
_cell.angle_beta   90.00
_cell.angle_gamma   90.00
#
_symmetry.space_group_name_H-M   'P 1'
#
loop_
_entity.id
_entity.type
_entity.pdbx_description
1 polymer ?
#
loop_
_entity_poly.entity_id
_entity_poly.type
_entity_poly.pdbx_seq_one_letter_code
_entity_poly.pdbx_strand_id
1 'polypeptide(L)' 'MQPKMIGLLLLLAVLLVFALQNTHPVAIKFLLWETTASAVLTILISFCLGLLTGWLIHYLKLIPSRKI' A
#
# COMPACT_ATOMS: atom_id res chain seq x y z
N MET A 1 -20.61 9.81 -20.30
CA MET A 1 -19.93 9.08 -19.20
C MET A 1 -20.52 9.54 -17.87
N GLN A 2 -20.72 8.64 -16.90
CA GLN A 2 -21.19 9.06 -15.57
C GLN A 2 -20.11 9.92 -14.89
N PRO A 3 -20.47 11.01 -14.17
CA PRO A 3 -19.49 11.91 -13.54
C PRO A 3 -18.57 11.19 -12.53
N LYS A 4 -19.08 10.14 -11.88
CA LYS A 4 -18.29 9.26 -11.00
C LYS A 4 -17.14 8.56 -11.76
N MET A 5 -17.40 8.12 -12.99
CA MET A 5 -16.40 7.44 -13.82
C MET A 5 -15.33 8.41 -14.33
N ILE A 6 -15.73 9.65 -14.66
CA ILE A 6 -14.78 10.71 -15.02
C ILE A 6 -13.86 11.03 -13.83
N GLY A 7 -14.42 11.19 -12.64
CA GLY A 7 -13.65 11.41 -11.42
C GLY A 7 -12.67 10.26 -11.12
N LEU A 8 -13.10 9.01 -11.32
CA LEU A 8 -12.24 7.84 -11.14
C LEU A 8 -11.09 7.81 -12.14
N LEU A 9 -11.35 8.09 -13.42
CA LEU A 9 -10.31 8.14 -14.46
C LEU A 9 -9.31 9.27 -14.21
N LEU A 10 -9.77 10.44 -13.76
CA LEU A 10 -8.89 11.55 -13.38
C LEU A 10 -8.01 11.17 -12.18
N LEU A 11 -8.59 10.56 -11.14
CA LEU A 11 -7.83 10.09 -9.99
C LEU A 11 -6.77 9.06 -10.43
N LEU A 12 -7.13 8.11 -11.28
CA LEU A 12 -6.20 7.12 -11.81
C LEU A 12 -5.06 7.77 -12.59
N ALA A 13 -5.36 8.74 -13.46
CA ALA A 13 -4.34 9.48 -14.21
C ALA A 13 -3.38 10.24 -13.29
N VAL A 14 -3.89 10.90 -12.25
CA VAL A 14 -3.06 11.59 -11.24
C VAL A 14 -2.14 10.61 -10.51
N LEU A 15 -2.67 9.45 -10.10
CA LEU A 15 -1.87 8.42 -9.43
C LEU A 15 -0.76 7.86 -10.34
N LEU A 16 -1.05 7.68 -11.63
CA LEU A 16 -0.05 7.23 -12.61
C LEU A 16 1.05 8.27 -12.82
N VAL A 17 0.69 9.55 -12.96
CA VAL A 17 1.67 10.65 -13.08
C VAL A 17 2.52 10.75 -11.82
N PHE A 18 1.89 10.69 -10.64
CA PHE A 18 2.59 10.65 -9.36
C PHE A 18 3.59 9.49 -9.29
N ALA A 19 3.19 8.28 -9.70
CA ALA A 19 4.07 7.12 -9.73
C ALA A 19 5.27 7.32 -10.67
N LEU A 20 5.02 7.81 -11.90
CA LEU A 20 6.08 8.05 -12.89
C LEU A 20 7.08 9.13 -12.44
N GLN A 21 6.59 10.22 -11.86
CA GLN A 21 7.44 11.32 -11.36
C GLN A 21 8.27 10.92 -10.14
N ASN A 22 7.79 9.96 -9.36
CA ASN A 22 8.48 9.48 -8.16
C ASN A 22 9.15 8.11 -8.39
N THR A 23 9.64 7.88 -9.61
CA THR A 23 10.48 6.72 -9.97
C THR A 23 11.90 6.83 -9.43
N HIS A 24 12.32 8.01 -8.97
CA HIS A 24 13.62 8.20 -8.34
C HIS A 24 13.80 7.19 -7.18
N PRO A 25 14.87 6.37 -7.24
CA PRO A 25 15.10 5.35 -6.23
C PRO A 25 15.47 6.02 -4.91
N VAL A 26 14.79 5.62 -3.84
CA VAL A 26 15.12 5.97 -2.45
C VAL A 26 15.80 4.79 -1.78
N ALA A 27 16.77 5.09 -0.92
CA ALA A 27 17.41 4.10 -0.09
C ALA A 27 16.43 3.66 1.01
N ILE A 28 16.16 2.36 1.07
CA ILE A 28 15.39 1.73 2.13
C ILE A 28 16.39 1.05 3.04
N LYS A 29 16.45 1.48 4.30
CA LYS A 29 17.20 0.81 5.36
C LYS A 29 16.21 0.16 6.30
N PHE A 30 16.30 -1.16 6.44
CA PHE A 30 15.42 -1.92 7.31
C PHE A 30 16.24 -2.87 8.17
N LEU A 31 16.30 -2.60 9.47
CA LEU A 31 17.09 -3.37 10.43
C LEU A 31 18.54 -3.58 9.96
N LEU A 32 18.88 -4.78 9.49
CA LEU A 32 20.23 -5.18 9.08
C LEU A 32 20.44 -5.21 7.55
N TRP A 33 19.44 -4.82 6.77
CA TRP A 33 19.52 -4.83 5.31
C TRP A 33 19.18 -3.47 4.70
N GLU A 34 19.74 -3.21 3.53
CA GLU A 34 19.47 -2.03 2.74
C GLU A 34 19.22 -2.40 1.28
N THR A 35 18.35 -1.63 0.63
CA THR A 35 18.05 -1.76 -0.79
C THR A 35 17.62 -0.42 -1.37
N THR A 36 17.38 -0.35 -2.68
CA THR A 36 16.86 0.84 -3.34
C THR A 36 15.61 0.49 -4.14
N ALA A 37 14.58 1.33 -4.03
CA ALA A 37 13.33 1.19 -4.79
C ALA A 37 12.67 2.55 -4.99
N SER A 38 11.69 2.66 -5.90
CA SER A 38 10.87 3.87 -6.05
C SER A 38 10.13 4.18 -4.74
N ALA A 39 10.16 5.44 -4.31
CA ALA A 39 9.46 5.91 -3.11
C ALA A 39 7.97 5.53 -3.10
N VAL A 40 7.31 5.62 -4.25
CA VAL A 40 5.88 5.30 -4.40
C VAL A 40 5.62 3.83 -4.15
N LEU A 41 6.44 2.97 -4.74
CA LEU A 41 6.32 1.53 -4.53
C LEU A 41 6.56 1.17 -3.06
N THR A 42 7.57 1.79 -2.43
CA THR A 42 7.86 1.61 -1.01
C THR A 42 6.66 1.99 -0.14
N ILE A 43 6.08 3.17 -0.36
CA ILE A 43 4.92 3.66 0.40
C ILE A 43 3.71 2.75 0.19
N LEU A 44 3.41 2.37 -1.05
CA LEU A 44 2.27 1.50 -1.36
C LEU A 44 2.41 0.12 -0.73
N ILE A 45 3.59 -0.49 -0.82
CA ILE A 45 3.85 -1.79 -0.18
C ILE A 45 3.72 -1.68 1.33
N SER A 46 4.31 -0.67 1.97
CA SER A 46 4.18 -0.45 3.41
C SER A 46 2.73 -0.26 3.85
N PHE A 47 1.94 0.50 3.09
CA PHE A 47 0.51 0.68 3.35
C PHE A 47 -0.27 -0.63 3.23
N CYS A 48 -0.06 -1.39 2.14
CA CYS A 48 -0.70 -2.69 1.95
C CYS A 48 -0.33 -3.68 3.05
N LEU A 49 0.94 -3.74 3.47
CA LEU A 49 1.36 -4.57 4.60
C LEU A 49 0.65 -4.17 5.90
N GLY A 50 0.53 -2.87 6.18
CA GLY A 50 -0.23 -2.38 7.34
C GLY A 50 -1.70 -2.78 7.30
N LEU A 51 -2.37 -2.63 6.15
CA LEU A 51 -3.75 -3.09 5.94
C LEU A 51 -3.90 -4.61 6.16
N LEU A 52 -3.00 -5.41 5.56
CA LEU A 52 -3.01 -6.86 5.71
C LEU A 52 -2.77 -7.28 7.16
N THR A 53 -1.89 -6.59 7.88
CA THR A 53 -1.62 -6.85 9.30
C THR A 53 -2.85 -6.53 10.15
N GLY A 54 -3.50 -5.38 9.89
CA GLY A 54 -4.75 -4.99 10.55
C GLY A 54 -5.88 -5.99 10.29
N TRP A 55 -6.04 -6.42 9.03
CA TRP A 55 -6.99 -7.47 8.66
C TRP A 55 -6.70 -8.76 9.42
N LEU A 56 -5.45 -9.22 9.41
CA LEU A 56 -5.05 -10.47 10.06
C LEU A 56 -5.35 -10.43 11.57
N ILE A 57 -5.05 -9.32 12.25
CA ILE A 57 -5.39 -9.13 13.67
C ILE A 57 -6.89 -9.24 13.89
N HIS A 58 -7.70 -8.61 13.03
CA HIS A 58 -9.16 -8.69 13.14
C HIS A 58 -9.67 -10.12 12.94
N TYR A 59 -9.14 -10.83 11.93
CA TYR A 59 -9.49 -12.23 11.67
C TYR A 59 -9.14 -13.13 12.86
N LEU A 60 -7.96 -12.97 13.44
CA LEU A 60 -7.53 -13.75 14.62
C LEU A 60 -8.39 -13.46 15.86
N LYS A 61 -8.88 -12.22 16.04
CA LYS A 61 -9.82 -11.88 17.12
C LYS A 61 -11.22 -12.48 16.92
N LEU A 62 -11.61 -12.75 15.67
CA LEU A 62 -12.91 -13.34 15.34
C LEU A 62 -12.93 -14.87 15.49
N ILE A 63 -11.77 -15.53 15.62
CA ILE A 63 -11.72 -16.96 15.96
C ILE A 63 -12.08 -17.05 17.45
N PRO A 64 -13.28 -17.58 17.80
CA PRO A 64 -13.58 -17.80 19.21
C PRO A 64 -12.56 -18.81 19.70
N SER A 65 -11.82 -18.46 20.75
CA SER A 65 -11.09 -19.44 21.52
C SER A 65 -12.13 -20.48 21.96
N ARG A 66 -12.18 -21.63 21.29
CA ARG A 66 -12.89 -22.79 21.82
C ARG A 66 -12.19 -23.08 23.13
N LYS A 67 -12.77 -22.62 24.24
CA LYS A 67 -12.41 -23.07 25.58
C LYS A 67 -12.65 -24.57 25.57
N ILE A 68 -11.56 -25.34 25.51
CA ILE A 68 -11.54 -26.77 25.82
C ILE A 68 -11.65 -26.90 27.34
#